data_AF-A0A4Y4EZH2-F1
#
_entry.id   AF-A0A4Y4EZH2-F1
#
_cell.length_a   1.000
_cell.length_b   1.000
_cell.length_c   1.000
_cell.angle_alpha   90.00
_cell.angle_beta   90.00
_cell.angle_gamma   90.00
#
_symmetry.space_group_name_H-M   'P 1'
#
loop_
_entity.id
_entity.type
_entity.pdbx_description
1 polymer ?
#
loop_
_entity_poly.entity_id
_entity_poly.type
_entity_poly.pdbx_seq_one_letter_code
_entity_poly.pdbx_strand_id
1 'polypeptide(L)' 'MAEPPYLHQVGRVPGTREIVAHPNFIVVYQVTDRIEVTSVVHARQNYP' A
#
# COMPACT_ATOMS: atom_id res chain seq x y z
N MET A 1 -14.49 -15.75 0.39
CA MET A 1 -14.32 -15.44 -1.04
C MET A 1 -13.05 -14.62 -1.15
N ALA A 2 -12.04 -15.12 -1.86
CA ALA A 2 -10.75 -14.46 -2.01
C ALA A 2 -10.87 -13.38 -3.10
N GLU A 3 -10.52 -12.14 -2.75
CA GLU A 3 -10.45 -11.02 -3.69
C GLU A 3 -9.18 -11.16 -4.57
N PRO A 4 -9.24 -10.82 -5.87
CA PRO A 4 -8.18 -11.16 -6.82
C PRO A 4 -6.89 -10.36 -6.56
N PRO A 5 -5.71 -10.97 -6.73
CA PRO A 5 -4.41 -10.47 -6.23
C PRO A 5 -3.73 -9.50 -7.22
N TYR A 6 -4.49 -8.55 -7.78
CA TYR A 6 -3.96 -7.58 -8.73
C TYR A 6 -4.32 -6.18 -8.29
N LEU A 7 -3.44 -5.47 -7.57
CA LEU A 7 -3.50 -4.01 -7.44
C LEU A 7 -2.20 -3.48 -6.84
N HIS A 8 -1.05 -3.90 -7.39
CA HIS A 8 0.17 -3.12 -7.21
C HIS A 8 -0.02 -1.84 -8.03
N GLN A 9 -0.73 -0.85 -7.47
CA GLN A 9 -0.71 0.48 -8.03
C GLN A 9 0.72 1.01 -7.86
N VAL A 10 1.29 1.53 -8.94
CA VAL A 10 2.48 2.39 -8.83
C VAL A 10 2.10 3.48 -7.85
N GLY A 11 2.77 3.51 -6.70
CA GLY A 11 2.41 4.45 -5.65
C GLY A 11 2.49 5.87 -6.19
N ARG A 12 1.70 6.79 -5.61
CA ARG A 12 1.64 8.19 -6.05
C ARG A 12 2.99 8.90 -6.12
N VAL A 13 4.02 8.36 -5.46
CA VAL A 13 5.40 8.86 -5.47
C VAL A 13 6.25 7.90 -6.30
N PRO A 14 7.06 8.40 -7.25
CA PRO A 14 8.01 7.56 -7.99
C PRO A 14 8.87 6.73 -7.04
N GLY A 15 8.82 5.40 -7.17
CA GLY A 15 9.55 4.47 -6.31
C GLY A 15 8.76 3.91 -5.11
N THR A 16 7.56 4.42 -4.81
CA THR A 16 6.64 3.75 -3.87
C THR A 16 5.76 2.71 -4.56
N ARG A 17 5.40 1.68 -3.81
CA ARG A 17 4.43 0.63 -4.13
C ARG A 17 3.42 0.56 -3.00
N GLU A 18 2.19 0.23 -3.36
CA GLU A 18 1.10 0.11 -2.41
C GLU A 18 0.63 -1.34 -2.35
N ILE A 19 0.37 -1.85 -1.14
CA ILE A 19 -0.20 -3.18 -0.92
C ILE A 19 -1.35 -3.12 0.07
N VAL A 20 -2.45 -3.78 -0.26
CA VAL A 20 -3.58 -3.98 0.66
C VAL A 20 -3.19 -5.10 1.63
N ALA A 21 -2.72 -4.73 2.82
CA ALA A 21 -2.34 -5.70 3.85
C ALA A 21 -3.55 -6.22 4.64
N HIS A 22 -4.63 -5.42 4.69
CA HIS A 22 -5.88 -5.74 5.36
C HIS A 22 -7.03 -5.02 4.64
N PRO A 23 -8.28 -5.50 4.67
CA PRO A 23 -9.42 -4.82 4.03
C PRO A 23 -9.62 -3.33 4.38
N ASN A 24 -9.03 -2.88 5.49
CA ASN A 24 -9.09 -1.52 6.00
C ASN A 24 -7.75 -0.78 5.95
N PHE A 25 -6.65 -1.40 5.50
CA PHE A 25 -5.32 -0.79 5.54
C PHE A 25 -4.54 -1.03 4.25
N ILE A 26 -3.99 0.04 3.70
CA ILE A 26 -3.05 0.07 2.60
C ILE A 26 -1.68 0.44 3.17
N VAL A 27 -0.67 -0.36 2.87
CA VAL A 27 0.72 -0.09 3.23
C VAL A 27 1.42 0.49 2.00
N VAL A 28 2.00 1.67 2.17
CA VAL A 28 2.87 2.31 1.17
C VAL A 28 4.31 2.01 1.54
N TYR A 29 5.04 1.40 0.62
CA TYR A 29 6.43 1.00 0.83
C TYR A 29 7.31 1.32 -0.38
N GLN A 30 8.61 1.48 -0.15
CA GLN A 30 9.60 1.60 -1.21
C GLN A 30 10.52 0.40 -1.20
N VAL A 31 11.02 0.04 -2.38
CA VAL A 31 12.02 -1.02 -2.55
C VAL A 31 13.29 -0.38 -3.08
N THR A 32 14.29 -0.28 -2.22
CA THR A 32 15.66 0.13 -2.54
C THR A 32 16.58 -1.09 -2.34
N ASP A 33 17.55 -1.03 -1.44
CA ASP A 33 18.33 -2.18 -0.97
C ASP A 33 17.57 -3.02 0.07
N ARG A 34 16.49 -2.45 0.63
CA ARG A 34 15.57 -3.09 1.58
C ARG A 34 14.16 -2.55 1.39
N ILE A 35 13.19 -3.18 2.05
CA ILE A 35 11.81 -2.73 2.06
C ILE A 35 11.66 -1.68 3.17
N GLU A 36 11.28 -0.46 2.80
CA GLU A 36 10.99 0.61 3.75
C GLU A 36 9.50 0.96 3.70
N VAL A 37 8.82 0.88 4.84
CA VAL A 37 7.41 1.25 4.96
C VAL A 37 7.33 2.74 5.26
N THR A 38 6.81 3.51 4.30
CA THR A 38 6.73 4.97 4.42
C THR A 38 5.46 5.39 5.16
N SER A 39 4.33 4.74 4.88
CA SER A 39 3.04 5.08 5.48
C SER A 39 2.10 3.87 5.54
N VAL A 40 1.20 3.90 6.51
CA VAL A 40 0.05 2.99 6.58
C VAL A 40 -1.22 3.85 6.54
N VAL A 41 -2.05 3.64 5.54
CA VAL A 41 -3.24 4.44 5.25
C VAL A 41 -4.48 3.58 5.45
N HIS A 42 -5.52 4.16 6.06
CA HIS A 42 -6.77 3.44 6.24
C HIS A 42 -7.56 3.42 4.91
N ALA A 43 -7.73 2.24 4.31
CA ALA A 43 -8.27 2.03 2.96
C ALA A 43 -9.71 2.53 2.76
N ARG A 44 -10.48 2.61 3.86
CA ARG A 44 -11.92 2.88 3.86
C ARG A 44 -12.31 4.18 4.55
N GLN A 45 -11.36 4.89 5.16
CA GLN A 45 -11.63 6.10 5.91
C GLN A 45 -10.45 7.04 5.77
N ASN A 46 -10.66 8.22 5.20
CA ASN A 46 -9.71 9.32 5.28
C ASN A 46 -9.80 9.87 6.71
N TYR A 47 -9.09 9.22 7.62
CA TYR A 47 -8.94 9.72 8.98
C TYR A 47 -7.96 10.91 8.93
N PRO A 48 -8.33 12.10 9.41
CA PRO A 48 -7.40 13.23 9.57
C PRO A 48 -6.36 12.97 10.66
#